data_AF-G0R3A7-F1
#
_entry.id   AF-G0R3A7-F1
#
_cell.length_a   1.000
_cell.length_b   1.000
_cell.length_c   1.000
_cell.angle_alpha   90.00
_cell.angle_beta   90.00
_cell.angle_gamma   90.00
#
_symmetry.space_group_name_H-M   'P 1'
#
loop_
_entity.id
_entity.type
_entity.pdbx_description
1 polymer ?
#
loop_
_entity_poly.entity_id
_entity_poly.type
_entity_poly.pdbx_seq_one_letter_code
_entity_poly.pdbx_strand_id
1 'polypeptide(L)'
;MQVYKNFIRDNIGDITFQQAYDLTGFVLNITVTGSGQYIQDRVLNYLTSPNVVIWSAVCCSCSLPGVFPPQDLLCKESDGSLVKYVEYAQFIDGSIAFDVPHIKLQEMFNVNTFIVSQVNPYVIPLLDHSQSIRHRNKMLLFTLKILEVIKSIIFDEIKARFSQLSKLGILPHSFIKTLNLIYQKYEGDITIWPAPKLTDYFNIFKNPTCHEFVEKYTKAGAQRCYQKLSHIQFLTKFERIVNECYQNLKNQEVYMKKINEIQRNISFDIPIRQT
;
A
#
# COMPACT_ATOMS: atom_id res chain seq x y z
N MET A 1 -13.29 -18.16 2.08
CA MET A 1 -13.65 -16.73 2.15
C MET A 1 -14.47 -16.37 3.39
N GLN A 2 -15.56 -17.06 3.72
CA GLN A 2 -16.42 -16.67 4.85
C GLN A 2 -15.69 -16.60 6.21
N VAL A 3 -14.83 -17.57 6.51
CA VAL A 3 -14.00 -17.57 7.73
C VAL A 3 -13.10 -16.34 7.81
N TYR A 4 -12.44 -16.01 6.69
CA TYR A 4 -11.56 -14.83 6.59
C TYR A 4 -12.36 -13.53 6.75
N LYS A 5 -13.52 -13.43 6.09
CA LYS A 5 -14.44 -12.29 6.22
C LYS A 5 -14.88 -12.07 7.66
N ASN A 6 -15.31 -13.13 8.34
CA ASN A 6 -15.71 -13.06 9.75
C ASN A 6 -14.52 -12.64 10.61
N PHE A 7 -13.34 -13.26 10.44
CA PHE A 7 -12.13 -12.90 11.17
C PHE A 7 -11.79 -11.41 11.03
N ILE A 8 -11.76 -10.87 9.81
CA ILE A 8 -11.44 -9.45 9.60
C ILE A 8 -12.53 -8.55 10.19
N ARG A 9 -13.81 -8.91 10.00
CA ARG A 9 -14.93 -8.13 10.53
C ARG A 9 -14.96 -8.11 12.06
N ASP A 10 -14.63 -9.21 12.72
CA ASP A 10 -14.58 -9.31 14.18
C ASP A 10 -13.44 -8.48 14.78
N ASN A 11 -12.33 -8.32 14.04
CA ASN A 11 -11.17 -7.55 14.49
C ASN A 11 -11.27 -6.04 14.19
N ILE A 12 -11.80 -5.67 13.02
CA ILE A 12 -11.86 -4.26 12.57
C ILE A 12 -13.22 -3.62 12.90
N GLY A 13 -14.30 -4.40 12.90
CA GLY A 13 -15.67 -3.90 12.93
C GLY A 13 -16.11 -3.25 11.61
N ASP A 14 -17.31 -2.68 11.62
CA ASP A 14 -17.92 -2.00 10.46
C ASP A 14 -17.47 -0.53 10.36
N ILE A 15 -16.15 -0.32 10.35
CA ILE A 15 -15.47 0.98 10.23
C ILE A 15 -15.25 1.34 8.76
N THR A 16 -15.56 2.58 8.41
CA THR A 16 -15.35 3.15 7.06
C THR A 16 -13.98 3.82 6.91
N PHE A 17 -13.53 4.08 5.68
CA PHE A 17 -12.28 4.79 5.44
C PHE A 17 -12.24 6.18 6.07
N GLN A 18 -13.35 6.93 6.01
CA GLN A 18 -13.44 8.25 6.65
C GLN A 18 -13.29 8.13 8.17
N GLN A 19 -14.02 7.21 8.79
CA GLN A 19 -13.95 7.00 10.25
C GLN A 19 -12.55 6.58 10.70
N ALA A 20 -11.87 5.70 9.94
CA ALA A 20 -10.52 5.30 10.28
C ALA A 20 -9.53 6.47 10.18
N TYR A 21 -9.71 7.36 9.19
CA TYR A 21 -8.91 8.57 9.07
C TYR A 21 -9.17 9.54 10.24
N ASP A 22 -10.43 9.79 10.59
CA ASP A 22 -10.79 10.68 11.69
C ASP A 22 -10.28 10.17 13.06
N LEU A 23 -10.28 8.85 13.26
CA LEU A 23 -9.81 8.22 14.49
C LEU A 23 -8.28 8.21 14.63
N THR A 24 -7.56 8.01 13.53
CA THR A 24 -6.12 7.70 13.60
C THR A 24 -5.22 8.74 12.95
N GLY A 25 -5.76 9.57 12.06
CA GLY A 25 -5.02 10.45 11.18
C GLY A 25 -4.22 9.74 10.07
N PHE A 26 -4.23 8.40 10.04
CA PHE A 26 -3.52 7.64 9.01
C PHE A 26 -4.35 7.51 7.73
N VAL A 27 -3.69 7.78 6.60
CA VAL A 27 -4.28 7.62 5.28
C VAL A 27 -4.17 6.15 4.84
N LEU A 28 -5.25 5.40 5.02
CA LEU A 28 -5.34 4.01 4.54
C LEU A 28 -5.66 3.98 3.04
N ASN A 29 -4.88 3.21 2.28
CA ASN A 29 -5.08 2.95 0.86
C ASN A 29 -5.17 1.44 0.60
N ILE A 30 -6.21 1.01 -0.12
CA ILE A 30 -6.40 -0.39 -0.53
C ILE A 30 -6.68 -0.44 -2.03
N THR A 31 -5.97 -1.29 -2.77
CA THR A 31 -6.18 -1.46 -4.21
C THR A 31 -7.15 -2.61 -4.49
N VAL A 32 -8.00 -2.42 -5.49
CA VAL A 32 -8.93 -3.45 -5.96
C VAL A 32 -8.99 -3.44 -7.48
N THR A 33 -9.04 -4.63 -8.07
CA THR A 33 -9.11 -4.83 -9.52
C THR A 33 -10.53 -5.17 -9.92
N GLY A 34 -11.03 -4.60 -11.02
CA GLY A 34 -12.36 -4.96 -11.54
C GLY A 34 -12.39 -6.38 -12.11
N SER A 35 -13.40 -7.18 -11.77
CA SER A 35 -13.52 -8.55 -12.30
C SER A 35 -13.85 -8.60 -13.80
N GLY A 36 -14.58 -7.59 -14.30
CA GLY A 36 -15.04 -7.48 -15.68
C GLY A 36 -14.14 -6.60 -16.55
N GLN A 37 -14.30 -6.70 -17.88
CA GLN A 37 -13.53 -5.88 -18.83
C GLN A 37 -13.85 -4.38 -18.73
N TYR A 38 -15.09 -4.04 -18.39
CA TYR A 38 -15.57 -2.67 -18.27
C TYR A 38 -15.47 -2.10 -16.84
N ILE A 39 -15.07 -2.92 -15.87
CA ILE A 39 -14.92 -2.50 -14.48
C ILE A 39 -13.48 -2.00 -14.30
N GLN A 40 -13.34 -0.76 -13.87
CA GLN A 40 -12.04 -0.13 -13.66
C GLN A 40 -11.44 -0.45 -12.30
N ASP A 41 -10.11 -0.48 -12.26
CA ASP A 41 -9.33 -0.70 -11.06
C ASP A 41 -9.27 0.56 -10.20
N ARG A 42 -9.41 0.40 -8.89
CA ARG A 42 -9.60 1.50 -7.94
C ARG A 42 -8.58 1.45 -6.82
N VAL A 43 -8.19 2.64 -6.36
CA VAL A 43 -7.46 2.83 -5.10
C VAL A 43 -8.47 3.45 -4.13
N LEU A 44 -8.86 2.67 -3.13
CA LEU A 44 -9.84 3.03 -2.13
C LEU A 44 -9.12 3.71 -0.97
N ASN A 45 -9.57 4.91 -0.63
CA ASN A 45 -9.09 5.68 0.52
C ASN A 45 -10.20 6.63 1.02
N TYR A 46 -9.89 7.44 2.03
CA TYR A 46 -10.84 8.39 2.60
C TYR A 46 -11.26 9.50 1.60
N LEU A 47 -10.44 9.84 0.60
CA LEU A 47 -10.78 10.83 -0.43
C LEU A 47 -11.66 10.24 -1.53
N THR A 48 -11.35 9.03 -2.01
CA THR A 48 -12.00 8.41 -3.17
C THR A 48 -13.22 7.58 -2.80
N SER A 49 -13.27 7.05 -1.58
CA SER A 49 -14.28 6.10 -1.13
C SER A 49 -14.51 6.18 0.40
N PRO A 50 -14.89 7.35 0.93
CA PRO A 50 -14.99 7.61 2.38
C PRO A 50 -15.93 6.64 3.10
N ASN A 51 -17.06 6.30 2.46
CA ASN A 51 -18.14 5.52 3.07
C ASN A 51 -17.94 3.99 2.92
N VAL A 52 -16.91 3.55 2.21
CA VAL A 52 -16.64 2.12 2.01
C VAL A 52 -16.13 1.50 3.32
N VAL A 53 -16.62 0.32 3.66
CA VAL A 53 -16.22 -0.39 4.88
C VAL A 53 -14.94 -1.17 4.63
N ILE A 54 -13.96 -0.98 5.52
CA ILE A 54 -12.58 -1.44 5.34
C ILE A 54 -12.51 -2.96 5.20
N TRP A 55 -13.24 -3.72 6.01
CA TRP A 55 -13.20 -5.19 5.92
C TRP A 55 -13.64 -5.69 4.54
N SER A 56 -14.59 -5.02 3.88
CA SER A 56 -15.05 -5.40 2.55
C SER A 56 -13.98 -5.13 1.49
N ALA A 57 -13.30 -3.98 1.59
CA ALA A 57 -12.17 -3.64 0.73
C ALA A 57 -11.00 -4.63 0.87
N VAL A 58 -10.66 -5.03 2.10
CA VAL A 58 -9.63 -6.07 2.36
C VAL A 58 -10.05 -7.40 1.73
N CYS A 59 -11.31 -7.82 1.90
CA CYS A 59 -11.80 -9.07 1.30
C CYS A 59 -11.71 -9.05 -0.23
N CYS A 60 -12.05 -7.93 -0.88
CA CYS A 60 -11.89 -7.75 -2.33
C CYS A 60 -10.41 -7.79 -2.73
N SER A 61 -9.56 -7.04 -2.02
CA SER A 61 -8.12 -6.96 -2.29
C SER A 61 -7.39 -8.28 -2.10
N CYS A 62 -7.89 -9.22 -1.30
CA CYS A 62 -7.29 -10.55 -1.13
C CYS A 62 -7.98 -11.64 -1.96
N SER A 63 -8.92 -11.27 -2.83
CA SER A 63 -9.69 -12.24 -3.63
C SER A 63 -8.90 -12.69 -4.87
N LEU A 64 -7.92 -13.57 -4.66
CA LEU A 64 -7.08 -14.12 -5.73
C LEU A 64 -7.93 -15.00 -6.69
N PRO A 65 -7.91 -14.73 -8.01
CA PRO A 65 -8.59 -15.56 -9.00
C PRO A 65 -8.18 -17.02 -8.91
N GLY A 66 -9.15 -17.91 -8.93
CA GLY A 66 -8.94 -19.36 -8.80
C GLY A 66 -8.92 -19.87 -7.35
N VAL A 67 -8.64 -19.01 -6.36
CA VAL A 67 -8.70 -19.38 -4.93
C VAL A 67 -9.98 -18.86 -4.28
N PHE A 68 -10.34 -17.61 -4.54
CA PHE A 68 -11.54 -16.99 -4.00
C PHE A 68 -12.42 -16.37 -5.11
N PRO A 69 -13.75 -16.47 -4.99
CA PRO A 69 -14.65 -15.84 -5.95
C PRO A 69 -14.63 -14.31 -5.77
N PRO A 70 -14.85 -13.53 -6.85
CA PRO A 70 -14.95 -12.08 -6.78
C PRO A 70 -15.92 -11.61 -5.68
N GLN A 71 -15.58 -10.50 -5.02
CA GLN A 71 -16.34 -9.97 -3.89
C GLN A 71 -16.94 -8.60 -4.21
N ASP A 72 -18.06 -8.29 -3.56
CA ASP A 72 -18.70 -6.98 -3.62
C ASP A 72 -18.08 -6.03 -2.58
N LEU A 73 -17.83 -4.78 -2.98
CA LEU A 73 -17.50 -3.71 -2.03
C LEU A 73 -18.77 -3.24 -1.34
N LEU A 74 -18.69 -3.01 -0.03
CA LEU A 74 -19.82 -2.49 0.75
C LEU A 74 -19.54 -1.08 1.24
N CYS A 75 -20.55 -0.23 1.20
CA CYS A 75 -20.54 1.08 1.84
C CYS A 75 -21.59 1.15 2.94
N LYS A 76 -21.34 2.06 3.87
CA LYS A 76 -22.23 2.37 4.98
C LYS A 76 -23.10 3.55 4.62
N GLU A 77 -24.41 3.39 4.70
CA GLU A 77 -25.37 4.48 4.52
C GLU A 77 -25.52 5.30 5.82
N SER A 78 -26.26 6.42 5.72
CA SER A 78 -26.52 7.32 6.86
C SER A 78 -27.32 6.67 7.99
N ASP A 79 -28.12 5.64 7.67
CA ASP A 79 -28.85 4.81 8.63
C ASP A 79 -27.98 3.74 9.31
N GLY A 80 -26.72 3.59 8.87
CA GLY A 80 -25.79 2.58 9.36
C GLY A 80 -25.93 1.21 8.69
N SER A 81 -26.83 1.06 7.72
CA SER A 81 -26.96 -0.16 6.92
C SER A 81 -25.79 -0.33 5.95
N LEU A 82 -25.54 -1.60 5.58
CA LEU A 82 -24.48 -1.95 4.63
C LEU A 82 -25.09 -2.28 3.28
N VAL A 83 -24.77 -1.47 2.28
CA VAL A 83 -25.24 -1.63 0.90
C VAL A 83 -24.05 -1.85 -0.04
N LYS A 84 -24.31 -2.34 -1.24
CA LYS A 84 -23.28 -2.47 -2.26
C LYS A 84 -22.80 -1.10 -2.71
N TYR A 85 -21.49 -0.90 -2.74
CA TYR A 85 -20.89 0.34 -3.24
C TYR A 85 -21.13 0.52 -4.74
N VAL A 86 -21.14 -0.58 -5.50
CA VAL A 86 -21.48 -0.61 -6.92
C VAL A 86 -22.33 -1.85 -7.19
N GLU A 87 -23.55 -1.69 -7.71
CA GLU A 87 -24.51 -2.79 -7.87
C GLU A 87 -24.03 -3.89 -8.83
N TYR A 88 -23.45 -3.48 -9.97
CA TYR A 88 -23.08 -4.37 -11.07
C TYR A 88 -21.58 -4.62 -11.19
N ALA A 89 -20.80 -4.31 -10.14
CA ALA A 89 -19.36 -4.51 -10.17
C ALA A 89 -18.87 -5.38 -9.02
N GLN A 90 -18.11 -6.41 -9.41
CA GLN A 90 -17.37 -7.25 -8.49
C GLN A 90 -15.88 -6.96 -8.63
N PHE A 91 -15.17 -7.17 -7.53
CA PHE A 91 -13.75 -6.87 -7.43
C PHE A 91 -12.96 -8.12 -7.05
N ILE A 92 -11.75 -8.18 -7.57
CA ILE A 92 -10.73 -9.21 -7.32
C ILE A 92 -9.47 -8.54 -6.78
N ASP A 93 -8.47 -9.37 -6.46
CA ASP A 93 -7.20 -8.94 -5.89
C ASP A 93 -6.57 -7.74 -6.65
N GLY A 94 -6.20 -6.70 -5.88
CA GLY A 94 -5.57 -5.48 -6.36
C GLY A 94 -4.19 -5.70 -6.96
N SER A 95 -3.49 -6.77 -6.55
CA SER A 95 -2.17 -7.15 -7.08
C SER A 95 -2.18 -7.40 -8.60
N ILE A 96 -3.35 -7.72 -9.17
CA ILE A 96 -3.57 -8.03 -10.60
C ILE A 96 -3.42 -6.81 -11.49
N ALA A 97 -3.93 -5.67 -11.04
CA ALA A 97 -3.84 -4.43 -11.80
C ALA A 97 -2.64 -3.60 -11.37
N PHE A 98 -2.56 -3.31 -10.07
CA PHE A 98 -1.52 -2.48 -9.51
C PHE A 98 -1.23 -2.87 -8.04
N ASP A 99 -0.19 -3.69 -7.82
CA ASP A 99 0.27 -4.05 -6.47
C ASP A 99 0.70 -2.82 -5.65
N VAL A 100 1.58 -1.97 -6.21
CA VAL A 100 1.91 -0.65 -5.64
C VAL A 100 1.49 0.47 -6.61
N PRO A 101 0.40 1.23 -6.33
CA PRO A 101 -0.13 2.26 -7.23
C PRO A 101 0.64 3.58 -7.10
N HIS A 102 1.94 3.60 -7.42
CA HIS A 102 2.84 4.75 -7.23
C HIS A 102 2.28 6.06 -7.80
N ILE A 103 1.84 6.05 -9.07
CA ILE A 103 1.35 7.25 -9.76
C ILE A 103 0.13 7.82 -9.05
N LYS A 104 -0.85 6.98 -8.71
CA LYS A 104 -2.08 7.44 -8.02
C LYS A 104 -1.78 7.99 -6.62
N LEU A 105 -0.83 7.39 -5.90
CA LEU A 105 -0.41 7.89 -4.58
C LEU A 105 0.37 9.20 -4.67
N GLN A 106 1.21 9.35 -5.69
CA GLN A 106 1.88 10.60 -6.04
C GLN A 106 0.86 11.71 -6.35
N GLU A 107 -0.13 11.42 -7.18
CA GLU A 107 -1.16 12.38 -7.57
C GLU A 107 -2.09 12.77 -6.41
N MET A 108 -2.53 11.81 -5.61
CA MET A 108 -3.50 12.05 -4.53
C MET A 108 -2.88 12.66 -3.28
N PHE A 109 -1.66 12.24 -2.93
CA PHE A 109 -1.05 12.56 -1.64
C PHE A 109 0.34 13.19 -1.76
N ASN A 110 0.79 13.51 -2.98
CA ASN A 110 2.11 14.10 -3.24
C ASN A 110 3.26 13.28 -2.62
N VAL A 111 3.13 11.94 -2.62
CA VAL A 111 4.10 11.02 -2.04
C VAL A 111 5.37 11.01 -2.89
N ASN A 112 6.51 11.35 -2.28
CA ASN A 112 7.80 11.40 -2.96
C ASN A 112 8.67 10.16 -2.75
N THR A 113 8.38 9.35 -1.73
CA THR A 113 9.22 8.23 -1.31
C THR A 113 8.35 7.03 -0.92
N PHE A 114 8.71 5.86 -1.42
CA PHE A 114 8.00 4.62 -1.19
C PHE A 114 8.86 3.62 -0.42
N ILE A 115 8.35 3.20 0.73
CA ILE A 115 8.87 2.05 1.49
C ILE A 115 7.91 0.89 1.24
N VAL A 116 8.36 -0.11 0.48
CA VAL A 116 7.54 -1.24 0.02
C VAL A 116 7.96 -2.51 0.75
N SER A 117 7.00 -3.23 1.32
CA SER A 117 7.23 -4.59 1.83
C SER A 117 6.67 -5.59 0.83
N GLN A 118 7.55 -6.26 0.09
CA GLN A 118 7.16 -7.18 -0.96
C GLN A 118 7.28 -8.63 -0.49
N VAL A 119 6.14 -9.30 -0.39
CA VAL A 119 6.05 -10.71 0.05
C VAL A 119 5.59 -11.65 -1.06
N ASN A 120 5.19 -11.11 -2.22
CA ASN A 120 4.64 -11.90 -3.31
C ASN A 120 5.67 -12.92 -3.85
N PRO A 121 5.39 -14.23 -3.79
CA PRO A 121 6.37 -15.28 -4.04
C PRO A 121 6.89 -15.31 -5.47
N TYR A 122 6.06 -14.90 -6.44
CA TYR A 122 6.45 -14.83 -7.85
C TYR A 122 7.35 -13.61 -8.14
N VAL A 123 7.25 -12.55 -7.34
CA VAL A 123 8.02 -11.31 -7.52
C VAL A 123 9.42 -11.44 -6.93
N ILE A 124 9.56 -12.09 -5.77
CA ILE A 124 10.83 -12.17 -5.03
C ILE A 124 12.03 -12.64 -5.89
N PRO A 125 11.92 -13.68 -6.75
CA PRO A 125 13.02 -14.10 -7.62
C PRO A 125 13.35 -13.12 -8.77
N LEU A 126 12.41 -12.24 -9.11
CA LEU A 126 12.55 -11.25 -10.18
C LEU A 126 13.15 -9.92 -9.68
N LEU A 127 13.10 -9.67 -8.37
CA LEU A 127 13.66 -8.47 -7.73
C LEU A 127 15.18 -8.39 -7.89
N ASP A 128 15.69 -7.17 -8.00
CA ASP A 128 17.12 -6.95 -8.18
C ASP A 128 17.91 -7.38 -6.92
N HIS A 129 18.70 -8.45 -7.07
CA HIS A 129 19.60 -8.96 -6.04
C HIS A 129 20.96 -8.22 -6.00
N SER A 130 21.17 -7.21 -6.84
CA SER A 130 22.41 -6.43 -6.97
C SER A 130 22.91 -5.85 -5.64
N GLN A 131 22.00 -5.54 -4.72
CA GLN A 131 22.33 -5.00 -3.40
C GLN A 131 23.18 -5.95 -2.54
N SER A 132 23.09 -7.26 -2.78
CA SER A 132 23.91 -8.27 -2.07
C SER A 132 25.32 -8.44 -2.66
N ILE A 133 25.55 -8.01 -3.91
CA ILE A 133 26.77 -8.30 -4.69
C ILE A 133 27.70 -7.06 -4.78
N ARG A 134 27.23 -5.89 -4.30
CA ARG A 134 27.93 -4.60 -4.35
C ARG A 134 29.37 -4.61 -3.79
N HIS A 135 29.74 -5.59 -2.96
CA HIS A 135 31.05 -5.65 -2.31
C HIS A 135 32.11 -6.56 -2.93
N ARG A 136 31.84 -7.32 -4.02
CA ARG A 136 32.82 -8.33 -4.48
C ARG A 136 33.53 -8.09 -5.80
N ASN A 137 32.90 -7.55 -6.86
CA ASN A 137 33.57 -7.35 -8.16
C ASN A 137 32.89 -6.29 -9.06
N LYS A 138 33.63 -5.24 -9.45
CA LYS A 138 33.15 -4.17 -10.35
C LYS A 138 32.82 -4.67 -11.77
N MET A 139 33.57 -5.64 -12.29
CA MET A 139 33.31 -6.23 -13.62
C MET A 139 32.00 -7.03 -13.63
N LEU A 140 31.73 -7.77 -12.55
CA LEU A 140 30.52 -8.58 -12.40
C LEU A 140 29.27 -7.70 -12.22
N LEU A 141 29.41 -6.57 -11.53
CA LEU A 141 28.36 -5.54 -11.45
C LEU A 141 28.02 -4.94 -12.82
N PHE A 142 29.04 -4.66 -13.64
CA PHE A 142 28.83 -4.14 -14.99
C PHE A 142 28.13 -5.15 -15.90
N THR A 143 28.53 -6.43 -15.87
CA THR A 143 27.87 -7.48 -16.65
C THR A 143 26.43 -7.73 -16.20
N LEU A 144 26.16 -7.73 -14.89
CA LEU A 144 24.79 -7.84 -14.37
C LEU A 144 23.91 -6.66 -14.80
N LYS A 145 24.45 -5.43 -14.75
CA LYS A 145 23.72 -4.25 -15.22
C LYS A 145 23.39 -4.31 -16.71
N ILE A 146 24.31 -4.82 -17.54
CA ILE A 146 24.04 -5.06 -18.96
C ILE A 146 22.96 -6.13 -19.13
N LEU A 147 23.03 -7.23 -18.37
CA LEU A 147 22.02 -8.29 -18.43
C LEU A 147 20.64 -7.78 -18.02
N GLU A 148 20.55 -6.90 -17.03
CA GLU A 148 19.30 -6.22 -16.65
C GLU A 148 18.75 -5.35 -17.78
N VAL A 149 19.59 -4.57 -18.45
CA VAL A 149 19.17 -3.75 -19.60
C VAL A 149 18.72 -4.62 -20.77
N ILE A 150 19.44 -5.70 -21.08
CA ILE A 150 19.04 -6.66 -22.12
C ILE A 150 17.71 -7.30 -21.74
N LYS A 151 17.57 -7.72 -20.48
CA LYS A 151 16.34 -8.30 -19.94
C LYS A 151 15.17 -7.32 -20.12
N SER A 152 15.31 -6.05 -19.75
CA SER A 152 14.24 -5.06 -19.91
C SER A 152 13.85 -4.86 -21.38
N ILE A 153 14.83 -4.77 -22.29
CA ILE A 153 14.57 -4.63 -23.73
C ILE A 153 13.81 -5.84 -24.29
N ILE A 154 14.21 -7.06 -23.94
CA ILE A 154 13.52 -8.29 -24.37
C ILE A 154 12.07 -8.30 -23.88
N PHE A 155 11.85 -7.91 -22.62
CA PHE A 155 10.51 -7.86 -22.05
C PHE A 155 9.63 -6.79 -22.69
N ASP A 156 10.18 -5.61 -22.97
CA ASP A 156 9.45 -4.55 -23.66
C ASP A 156 9.05 -4.97 -25.08
N GLU A 157 9.93 -5.70 -25.79
CA GLU A 157 9.62 -6.28 -27.09
C GLU A 157 8.53 -7.35 -27.01
N ILE A 158 8.63 -8.30 -26.05
CA ILE A 158 7.58 -9.30 -25.82
C ILE A 158 6.24 -8.61 -25.56
N LYS A 159 6.22 -7.60 -24.70
CA LYS A 159 5.01 -6.84 -24.39
C LYS A 159 4.44 -6.14 -25.64
N ALA A 160 5.31 -5.54 -26.46
CA ALA A 160 4.92 -4.90 -27.71
C ALA A 160 4.30 -5.91 -28.69
N ARG A 161 4.91 -7.10 -28.86
CA ARG A 161 4.40 -8.16 -29.73
C ARG A 161 3.06 -8.71 -29.25
N PHE A 162 2.91 -8.95 -27.95
CA PHE A 162 1.63 -9.40 -27.37
C PHE A 162 0.54 -8.34 -27.50
N SER A 163 0.88 -7.05 -27.34
CA SER A 163 -0.05 -5.94 -27.58
C SER A 163 -0.51 -5.87 -29.04
N GLN A 164 0.41 -6.05 -29.99
CA GLN A 164 0.09 -6.12 -31.42
C GLN A 164 -0.82 -7.32 -31.74
N LEU A 165 -0.51 -8.51 -31.21
CA LEU A 165 -1.30 -9.73 -31.43
C LEU A 165 -2.72 -9.62 -30.86
N SER A 166 -2.90 -8.94 -29.72
CA SER A 166 -4.23 -8.71 -29.17
C SER A 166 -5.03 -7.69 -29.96
N LYS A 167 -4.38 -6.62 -30.47
CA LYS A 167 -5.03 -5.66 -31.39
C LYS A 167 -5.48 -6.32 -32.70
N LEU A 168 -4.75 -7.34 -33.14
CA LEU A 168 -5.10 -8.17 -34.31
C LEU A 168 -6.18 -9.22 -34.00
N GLY A 169 -6.68 -9.30 -32.76
CA GLY A 169 -7.75 -10.22 -32.37
C GLY A 169 -7.32 -11.67 -32.16
N ILE A 170 -6.03 -11.98 -32.28
CA ILE A 170 -5.49 -13.36 -32.20
C ILE A 170 -5.41 -13.81 -30.73
N LEU A 171 -5.15 -12.88 -29.82
CA LEU A 171 -4.81 -13.19 -28.44
C LEU A 171 -5.75 -12.46 -27.47
N PRO A 172 -6.42 -13.17 -26.55
CA PRO A 172 -7.39 -12.55 -25.66
C PRO A 172 -6.71 -11.57 -24.73
N HIS A 173 -7.39 -10.44 -24.48
CA HIS A 173 -6.87 -9.33 -23.68
C HIS A 173 -6.47 -9.74 -22.24
N SER A 174 -6.97 -10.88 -21.74
CA SER A 174 -6.58 -11.48 -20.47
C SER A 174 -5.08 -11.79 -20.38
N PHE A 175 -4.45 -12.24 -21.48
CA PHE A 175 -3.01 -12.53 -21.49
C PHE A 175 -2.15 -11.27 -21.37
N ILE A 176 -2.62 -10.14 -21.89
CA ILE A 176 -1.94 -8.86 -21.70
C ILE A 176 -2.00 -8.44 -20.24
N LYS A 177 -3.16 -8.64 -19.57
CA LYS A 177 -3.27 -8.40 -18.13
C LYS A 177 -2.29 -9.28 -17.33
N THR A 178 -2.17 -10.57 -17.68
CA THR A 178 -1.19 -11.46 -17.02
C THR A 178 0.27 -11.10 -17.30
N LEU A 179 0.59 -10.52 -18.47
CA LEU A 179 1.94 -10.06 -18.76
C LEU A 179 2.28 -8.75 -18.01
N ASN A 180 1.32 -7.82 -17.90
CA ASN A 180 1.48 -6.62 -17.08
C ASN A 180 1.71 -6.97 -15.61
N LEU A 181 1.04 -8.02 -15.12
CA LEU A 181 1.21 -8.65 -13.82
C LEU A 181 2.61 -9.20 -13.54
N ILE A 182 3.39 -9.51 -14.56
CA ILE A 182 4.74 -10.07 -14.37
C ILE A 182 5.77 -8.93 -14.30
N TYR A 183 5.44 -7.76 -14.87
CA TYR A 183 6.40 -6.68 -15.13
C TYR A 183 6.04 -5.35 -14.44
N GLN A 184 5.09 -5.34 -13.52
CA GLN A 184 4.83 -4.12 -12.75
C GLN A 184 6.08 -3.74 -11.95
N LYS A 185 6.32 -2.44 -11.76
CA LYS A 185 7.31 -1.98 -10.78
C LYS A 185 6.80 -2.35 -9.38
N TYR A 186 7.33 -3.45 -8.85
CA TYR A 186 7.09 -3.92 -7.50
C TYR A 186 8.09 -3.33 -6.48
N GLU A 187 9.02 -2.51 -6.97
CA GLU A 187 10.07 -1.90 -6.17
C GLU A 187 9.74 -0.44 -5.87
N GLY A 188 9.86 -0.07 -4.60
CA GLY A 188 9.95 1.33 -4.17
C GLY A 188 11.40 1.75 -3.92
N ASP A 189 11.60 2.99 -3.47
CA ASP A 189 12.91 3.53 -3.09
C ASP A 189 13.61 2.65 -2.05
N ILE A 190 12.82 2.11 -1.12
CA ILE A 190 13.25 1.06 -0.20
C ILE A 190 12.29 -0.11 -0.33
N THR A 191 12.79 -1.24 -0.84
CA THR A 191 12.02 -2.48 -0.87
C THR A 191 12.56 -3.45 0.19
N ILE A 192 11.67 -4.02 0.99
CA ILE A 192 11.96 -5.02 2.01
C ILE A 192 11.28 -6.32 1.58
N TRP A 193 12.08 -7.35 1.32
CA TRP A 193 11.58 -8.66 0.91
C TRP A 193 12.21 -9.78 1.74
N PRO A 194 11.51 -10.91 1.94
CA PRO A 194 12.05 -12.07 2.64
C PRO A 194 13.10 -12.81 1.79
N ALA A 195 13.93 -13.65 2.42
CA ALA A 195 14.69 -14.69 1.71
C ALA A 195 14.03 -16.04 1.96
N PRO A 196 13.05 -16.45 1.13
CA PRO A 196 12.39 -17.72 1.28
C PRO A 196 13.35 -18.87 0.92
N LYS A 197 13.30 -19.95 1.69
CA LYS A 197 13.86 -21.25 1.29
C LYS A 197 12.86 -21.97 0.38
N LEU A 198 13.33 -22.93 -0.42
CA LEU A 198 12.44 -23.74 -1.28
C LEU A 198 11.29 -24.41 -0.49
N THR A 199 11.56 -24.83 0.75
CA THR A 199 10.57 -25.41 1.66
C THR A 199 9.48 -24.42 2.08
N ASP A 200 9.80 -23.13 2.12
CA ASP A 200 8.85 -22.09 2.55
C ASP A 200 7.77 -21.90 1.49
N TYR A 201 8.10 -22.02 0.20
CA TYR A 201 7.14 -21.93 -0.90
C TYR A 201 6.03 -22.98 -0.80
N PHE A 202 6.36 -24.22 -0.41
CA PHE A 202 5.37 -25.28 -0.21
C PHE A 202 4.46 -25.06 1.01
N ASN A 203 4.86 -24.20 1.94
CA ASN A 203 4.09 -23.90 3.15
C ASN A 203 3.22 -22.65 3.03
N ILE A 204 3.32 -21.87 1.93
CA ILE A 204 2.52 -20.64 1.72
C ILE A 204 1.02 -20.92 1.76
N PHE A 205 0.57 -22.05 1.22
CA PHE A 205 -0.85 -22.42 1.16
C PHE A 205 -1.34 -23.18 2.39
N LYS A 206 -0.48 -23.44 3.38
CA LYS A 206 -0.86 -24.14 4.61
C LYS A 206 -1.20 -23.12 5.69
N ASN A 207 -2.32 -23.34 6.38
CA ASN A 207 -2.65 -22.52 7.54
C ASN A 207 -1.54 -22.64 8.60
N PRO A 208 -1.12 -21.53 9.24
CA PRO A 208 -0.10 -21.58 10.27
C PRO A 208 -0.62 -22.39 11.46
N THR A 209 0.03 -23.52 11.75
CA THR A 209 -0.44 -24.47 12.78
C THR A 209 0.10 -24.18 14.18
N CYS A 210 1.23 -23.48 14.30
CA CYS A 210 1.93 -23.28 15.58
C CYS A 210 2.39 -21.83 15.74
N HIS A 211 2.32 -21.31 16.97
CA HIS A 211 2.83 -19.97 17.33
C HIS A 211 4.31 -19.79 16.95
N GLU A 212 5.12 -20.83 17.15
CA GLU A 212 6.55 -20.85 16.79
C GLU A 212 6.80 -20.59 15.29
N PHE A 213 5.88 -21.06 14.43
CA PHE A 213 5.98 -20.83 12.98
C PHE A 213 5.84 -19.34 12.69
N VAL A 214 4.82 -18.68 13.26
CA VAL A 214 4.57 -17.24 13.08
C VAL A 214 5.74 -16.42 13.64
N GLU A 215 6.24 -16.77 14.82
CA GLU A 215 7.35 -16.07 15.45
C GLU A 215 8.63 -16.13 14.60
N LYS A 216 8.92 -17.29 14.01
CA LYS A 216 10.08 -17.49 13.12
C LYS A 216 10.06 -16.52 11.92
N TYR A 217 8.93 -16.43 11.20
CA TYR A 217 8.83 -15.52 10.05
C TYR A 217 8.80 -14.05 10.48
N THR A 218 8.17 -13.75 11.63
CA THR A 218 8.15 -12.39 12.20
C THR A 218 9.58 -11.91 12.51
N LYS A 219 10.39 -12.76 13.15
CA LYS A 219 11.79 -12.46 13.47
C LYS A 219 12.64 -12.29 12.20
N ALA A 220 12.43 -13.14 11.19
CA ALA A 220 13.11 -13.02 9.91
C ALA A 220 12.74 -11.72 9.17
N GLY A 221 11.47 -11.32 9.19
CA GLY A 221 10.99 -10.05 8.65
C GLY A 221 11.61 -8.84 9.38
N ALA A 222 11.66 -8.88 10.71
CA ALA A 222 12.31 -7.85 11.52
C ALA A 222 13.80 -7.69 11.19
N GLN A 223 14.54 -8.80 11.06
CA GLN A 223 15.95 -8.77 10.65
C GLN A 223 16.17 -8.11 9.28
N ARG A 224 15.28 -8.36 8.32
CA ARG A 224 15.33 -7.70 7.00
C ARG A 224 15.05 -6.21 7.08
N CYS A 225 14.10 -5.80 7.91
CA CYS A 225 13.80 -4.39 8.15
C CYS A 225 14.98 -3.66 8.81
N TYR A 226 15.63 -4.26 9.81
CA TYR A 226 16.76 -3.64 10.52
C TYR A 226 17.94 -3.33 9.61
N GLN A 227 18.21 -4.15 8.59
CA GLN A 227 19.25 -3.89 7.59
C GLN A 227 18.99 -2.61 6.76
N LYS A 228 17.73 -2.17 6.68
CA LYS A 228 17.31 -0.97 5.93
C LYS A 228 17.02 0.22 6.83
N LEU A 229 17.08 0.06 8.15
CA LEU A 229 16.66 1.08 9.11
C LEU A 229 17.40 2.41 8.94
N SER A 230 18.73 2.36 8.72
CA SER A 230 19.53 3.57 8.49
C SER A 230 19.11 4.30 7.21
N HIS A 231 18.77 3.57 6.15
CA HIS A 231 18.30 4.14 4.89
C HIS A 231 16.90 4.76 5.06
N ILE A 232 15.99 4.09 5.78
CA ILE A 232 14.66 4.61 6.12
C ILE A 232 14.79 5.90 6.94
N GLN A 233 15.66 5.91 7.95
CA GLN A 233 15.92 7.09 8.77
C GLN A 233 16.45 8.24 7.91
N PHE A 234 17.36 7.97 6.97
CA PHE A 234 17.90 8.98 6.07
C PHE A 234 16.81 9.61 5.19
N LEU A 235 15.98 8.79 4.53
CA LEU A 235 14.92 9.29 3.64
C LEU A 235 13.84 10.08 4.40
N THR A 236 13.48 9.63 5.60
CA THR A 236 12.44 10.29 6.42
C THR A 236 12.97 11.46 7.26
N LYS A 237 14.29 11.68 7.29
CA LYS A 237 14.91 12.68 8.18
C LYS A 237 14.39 14.09 7.91
N PHE A 238 14.31 14.48 6.64
CA PHE A 238 13.87 15.81 6.25
C PHE A 238 12.42 16.05 6.66
N GLU A 239 11.52 15.13 6.33
CA GLU A 239 10.10 15.20 6.68
C GLU A 239 9.89 15.28 8.21
N ARG A 240 10.62 14.46 8.98
CA ARG A 240 10.55 14.47 10.45
C ARG A 240 10.96 15.82 11.03
N ILE A 241 12.05 16.42 10.53
CA ILE A 241 12.52 17.74 10.98
C ILE A 241 11.48 18.82 10.63
N VAL A 242 10.95 18.81 9.41
CA VAL A 242 9.92 19.77 8.99
C VAL A 242 8.67 19.64 9.85
N ASN A 243 8.20 18.42 10.12
CA ASN A 243 7.08 18.16 11.00
C ASN A 243 7.36 18.63 12.43
N GLU A 244 8.54 18.40 12.97
CA GLU A 244 8.94 18.88 14.30
C GLU A 244 8.91 20.41 14.38
N CYS A 245 9.52 21.10 13.40
CA CYS A 245 9.47 22.57 13.31
C CYS A 245 8.04 23.09 13.20
N TYR A 246 7.19 22.46 12.39
CA TYR A 246 5.79 22.84 12.24
C TYR A 246 5.00 22.69 13.54
N GLN A 247 5.16 21.56 14.25
CA GLN A 247 4.49 21.35 15.53
C GLN A 247 4.97 22.36 16.58
N ASN A 248 6.25 22.70 16.60
CA ASN A 248 6.79 23.71 17.50
C ASN A 248 6.18 25.10 17.26
N LEU A 249 6.07 25.52 16.00
CA LEU A 249 5.41 26.79 15.64
C LEU A 249 3.92 26.79 16.01
N LYS A 250 3.21 25.70 15.71
CA LYS A 250 1.79 25.56 16.06
C LYS A 250 1.56 25.63 17.57
N ASN A 251 2.44 25.00 18.35
CA ASN A 251 2.39 25.09 19.81
C ASN A 251 2.63 26.53 20.29
N GLN A 252 3.61 27.24 19.74
CA GLN A 252 3.87 28.65 20.06
C GLN A 252 2.65 29.54 19.76
N GLU A 253 1.98 29.36 18.62
CA GLU A 253 0.76 30.11 18.30
C GLU A 253 -0.35 29.88 19.35
N VAL A 254 -0.53 28.63 19.78
CA VAL A 254 -1.52 28.28 20.83
C VAL A 254 -1.15 28.94 22.16
N TYR A 255 0.13 28.95 22.54
CA TYR A 255 0.59 29.65 23.74
C TYR A 255 0.36 31.16 23.64
N MET A 256 0.68 31.79 22.51
CA MET A 256 0.48 33.23 22.30
C MET A 256 -1.00 33.61 22.33
N LYS A 257 -1.90 32.80 21.75
CA LYS A 257 -3.35 33.00 21.86
C LYS A 257 -3.83 32.97 23.30
N LYS A 258 -3.37 31.99 24.11
CA LYS A 258 -3.70 31.91 25.54
C LYS A 258 -3.19 33.12 26.32
N ILE A 259 -1.97 33.57 26.05
CA ILE A 259 -1.41 34.78 26.70
C ILE A 259 -2.26 36.00 26.37
N ASN A 260 -2.65 36.18 25.09
CA ASN A 260 -3.49 37.29 24.67
C ASN A 260 -4.90 37.24 25.29
N GLU A 261 -5.49 36.06 25.45
CA GLU A 261 -6.75 35.89 26.18
C GLU A 261 -6.64 36.26 27.67
N ILE A 262 -5.56 35.82 28.32
CA ILE A 262 -5.28 36.19 29.73
C ILE A 262 -5.10 37.71 29.86
N GLN A 263 -4.34 38.33 28.98
CA GLN A 263 -4.13 39.79 28.97
C GLN A 263 -5.43 40.56 28.75
N ARG A 264 -6.31 40.09 27.86
CA ARG A 264 -7.65 40.66 27.68
C ARG A 264 -8.48 40.55 28.95
N ASN A 265 -8.53 39.39 29.59
CA ASN A 265 -9.32 39.21 30.82
C ASN A 265 -8.83 40.11 31.96
N ILE A 266 -7.51 40.25 32.14
CA ILE A 266 -6.92 41.15 33.15
C ILE A 266 -7.27 42.63 32.89
N SER A 267 -7.37 43.04 31.62
CA SER A 267 -7.68 44.43 31.28
C SER A 267 -9.17 44.80 31.43
N PHE A 268 -10.07 43.82 31.52
CA PHE A 268 -11.50 44.07 31.83
C PHE A 268 -11.81 44.16 33.34
N ASP A 269 -10.91 43.67 34.21
CA ASP A 269 -11.13 43.61 35.67
C ASP A 269 -10.60 44.84 36.45
N ILE A 270 -10.13 45.89 35.78
CA ILE A 270 -9.71 47.13 36.45
C ILE A 270 -10.90 48.10 36.47
N PRO A 271 -11.64 48.25 37.58
CA PRO A 271 -12.71 49.23 37.65
C PRO A 271 -12.06 50.62 37.64
N ILE A 272 -12.40 51.41 36.63
CA ILE A 272 -12.01 52.82 36.55
C ILE A 272 -12.67 53.51 37.76
N ARG A 273 -11.91 53.74 38.83
CA ARG A 273 -12.32 54.65 39.91
C ARG A 273 -12.43 56.04 39.31
N GLN A 274 -13.65 56.44 38.97
CA GLN A 274 -13.98 57.84 38.67
C GLN A 274 -13.79 58.64 39.96
N THR A 275 -12.74 59.45 39.98
CA THR A 275 -12.50 60.51 40.98
C THR A 275 -13.31 61.74 40.65
#